data_AF-A0A937QET2-F1
#
_entry.id   AF-A0A937QET2-F1
#
_cell.length_a   1.000
_cell.length_b   1.000
_cell.length_c   1.000
_cell.angle_alpha   90.00
_cell.angle_beta   90.00
_cell.angle_gamma   90.00
#
_symmetry.space_group_name_H-M   'P 1'
#
loop_
_entity.id
_entity.type
_entity.pdbx_description
1 polymer ?
#
loop_
_entity_poly.entity_id
_entity_poly.type
_entity_poly.pdbx_seq_one_letter_code
_entity_poly.pdbx_strand_id
1 'polypeptide(L)'
;MSSRSKTIDVMIEKSIEQKPDGEILIHQKRVGDDLHIMPEALIEIWKRKGWPRQELSSKHLKQLTEMIFCGSLERSTVPNAVDLPGGIHARLTSKGLSLQVK
;
A
#
# COMPACT_ATOMS: atom_id res chain seq x y z
N MET A 1 -20.26 12.00 2.03
CA MET A 1 -18.84 11.59 2.03
C MET A 1 -18.08 12.45 3.03
N SER A 2 -17.39 11.86 4.00
CA SER A 2 -16.56 12.61 4.96
C SER A 2 -15.33 13.19 4.26
N SER A 3 -14.77 14.30 4.78
CA SER A 3 -13.56 14.91 4.24
C SER A 3 -12.39 13.92 4.16
N ARG A 4 -12.29 13.00 5.13
CA ARG A 4 -11.26 11.95 5.18
C ARG A 4 -11.34 10.96 4.02
N SER A 5 -12.55 10.55 3.60
CA SER A 5 -12.74 9.66 2.44
C SER A 5 -12.23 10.32 1.16
N LYS A 6 -12.56 11.60 0.95
CA LYS A 6 -12.08 12.35 -0.23
C LYS A 6 -10.56 12.46 -0.26
N THR A 7 -9.92 12.65 0.89
CA THR A 7 -8.46 12.67 1.01
C THR A 7 -7.84 11.32 0.61
N ILE A 8 -8.42 10.21 1.07
CA ILE A 8 -7.98 8.85 0.68
C ILE A 8 -8.11 8.66 -0.83
N ASP A 9 -9.25 9.03 -1.41
CA ASP A 9 -9.52 8.85 -2.84
C ASP A 9 -8.50 9.61 -3.69
N VAL A 10 -8.27 10.89 -3.37
CA VAL A 10 -7.29 11.73 -4.08
C VAL A 10 -5.87 11.22 -3.91
N MET A 11 -5.50 10.74 -2.72
CA MET A 11 -4.18 10.16 -2.48
C MET A 11 -3.98 8.90 -3.33
N ILE A 12 -4.97 8.01 -3.36
CA ILE A 12 -4.94 6.78 -4.17
C ILE A 12 -4.78 7.11 -5.65
N GLU A 13 -5.58 8.02 -6.18
CA GLU A 13 -5.53 8.41 -7.60
C GLU A 13 -4.17 8.98 -8.03
N LYS A 14 -3.49 9.71 -7.14
CA LYS A 14 -2.20 10.32 -7.43
C LYS A 14 -1.03 9.36 -7.23
N SER A 15 -1.14 8.45 -6.27
CA SER A 15 0.00 7.63 -5.81
C SER A 15 0.06 6.25 -6.44
N ILE A 16 -1.02 5.79 -7.06
CA ILE A 16 -1.09 4.43 -7.58
C ILE A 16 -0.97 4.39 -9.10
N GLU A 17 -0.09 3.52 -9.57
CA GLU A 17 0.01 3.14 -10.97
C GLU A 17 -0.35 1.66 -11.10
N GLN A 18 -1.28 1.34 -12.01
CA GLN A 18 -1.56 -0.04 -12.39
C GLN A 18 -0.84 -0.36 -13.69
N LYS A 19 -0.03 -1.41 -13.67
CA LYS A 19 0.68 -1.90 -14.85
C LYS A 19 -0.19 -2.85 -15.68
N PRO A 20 0.14 -3.07 -16.96
CA PRO A 20 -0.62 -3.96 -17.85
C PRO A 20 -0.68 -5.42 -17.40
N ASP A 21 0.32 -5.88 -16.65
CA ASP A 21 0.41 -7.24 -16.08
C ASP A 21 -0.41 -7.43 -14.80
N GLY A 22 -1.14 -6.40 -14.36
CA GLY A 22 -1.92 -6.42 -13.14
C GLY A 22 -1.14 -6.06 -11.88
N GLU A 23 0.17 -5.81 -11.97
CA GLU A 23 0.97 -5.26 -10.88
C GLU A 23 0.48 -3.86 -10.51
N ILE A 24 0.47 -3.56 -9.22
CA ILE A 24 0.16 -2.24 -8.69
C ILE A 24 1.40 -1.67 -8.04
N LEU A 25 1.78 -0.46 -8.43
CA LEU A 25 2.87 0.28 -7.83
C LEU A 25 2.31 1.47 -7.03
N ILE A 26 2.56 1.47 -5.73
CA ILE A 26 2.32 2.61 -4.84
C ILE A 26 3.61 3.45 -4.80
N HIS A 27 3.57 4.62 -5.42
CA HIS A 27 4.70 5.55 -5.53
C HIS A 27 4.91 6.31 -4.23
N GLN A 28 5.98 6.01 -3.50
CA GLN A 28 6.28 6.61 -2.19
C GLN A 28 6.31 8.14 -2.25
N LYS A 29 6.94 8.71 -3.29
CA LYS A 29 7.05 10.16 -3.50
C LYS A 29 5.71 10.87 -3.75
N ARG A 30 4.63 10.13 -4.02
CA ARG A 30 3.31 10.68 -4.36
C ARG A 30 2.26 10.44 -3.28
N VAL A 31 2.58 9.60 -2.29
CA VAL A 31 1.70 9.27 -1.17
C VAL A 31 1.55 10.45 -0.19
N GLY A 32 2.60 11.27 -0.04
CA GLY A 32 2.69 12.28 1.03
C GLY A 32 3.15 11.66 2.34
N ASP A 33 3.10 12.41 3.44
CA ASP A 33 3.76 12.04 4.72
C ASP A 33 2.78 11.58 5.83
N ASP A 34 1.49 11.45 5.53
CA ASP A 34 0.48 11.06 6.52
C ASP A 34 0.46 9.53 6.71
N LEU A 35 1.23 9.08 7.71
CA LEU A 35 1.26 7.67 8.14
C LEU A 35 -0.07 7.16 8.68
N HIS A 36 -0.92 8.06 9.21
CA HIS A 36 -2.15 7.69 9.92
C HIS A 36 -3.32 7.43 8.98
N ILE A 37 -3.26 7.86 7.72
CA ILE A 37 -4.29 7.60 6.71
C ILE A 37 -3.96 6.38 5.83
N MET A 38 -2.71 5.92 5.88
CA MET A 38 -2.21 4.85 5.02
C MET A 38 -2.91 3.49 5.26
N PRO A 39 -3.18 3.04 6.51
CA PRO A 39 -3.90 1.79 6.72
C PRO A 39 -5.29 1.79 6.08
N GLU A 40 -6.03 2.89 6.17
CA GLU A 40 -7.35 3.03 5.54
C GLU A 40 -7.27 3.10 4.03
N ALA A 41 -6.25 3.78 3.49
CA ALA A 41 -6.01 3.80 2.06
C ALA A 41 -5.65 2.41 1.53
N LEU A 42 -4.80 1.66 2.22
CA LEU A 42 -4.49 0.27 1.89
C LEU A 42 -5.74 -0.61 1.87
N ILE A 43 -6.61 -0.46 2.88
CA ILE A 43 -7.90 -1.15 2.90
C ILE A 43 -8.72 -0.78 1.66
N GLU A 44 -8.81 0.52 1.33
CA GLU A 44 -9.56 1.02 0.18
C GLU A 44 -9.00 0.50 -1.16
N ILE A 45 -7.67 0.43 -1.30
CA ILE A 45 -7.00 -0.21 -2.45
C ILE A 45 -7.41 -1.68 -2.55
N TRP A 46 -7.33 -2.42 -1.43
CA TRP A 46 -7.78 -3.82 -1.37
C TRP A 46 -9.23 -3.96 -1.82
N LYS A 47 -10.10 -3.02 -1.41
CA LYS A 47 -11.51 -3.02 -1.80
C LYS A 47 -11.68 -2.86 -3.31
N ARG A 48 -11.05 -1.83 -3.88
CA ARG A 48 -11.15 -1.49 -5.31
C ARG A 48 -10.62 -2.59 -6.21
N LYS A 49 -9.66 -3.39 -5.72
CA LYS A 49 -9.09 -4.52 -6.46
C LYS A 49 -9.82 -5.84 -6.25
N GLY A 50 -10.82 -5.89 -5.38
CA GLY A 50 -11.57 -7.11 -5.10
C GLY A 50 -10.74 -8.18 -4.41
N TRP A 51 -9.65 -7.80 -3.75
CA TRP A 51 -8.74 -8.74 -3.10
C TRP A 51 -9.31 -9.29 -1.78
N PRO A 52 -8.96 -10.53 -1.38
CA PRO A 52 -9.43 -11.12 -0.13
C PRO A 52 -9.03 -10.25 1.07
N ARG A 53 -10.02 -9.82 1.86
CA ARG A 53 -9.80 -9.00 3.06
C ARG A 53 -9.85 -9.78 4.36
N GLN A 54 -10.43 -10.99 4.34
CA GLN A 54 -10.74 -11.75 5.55
C GLN A 54 -9.50 -12.07 6.39
N GLU A 55 -8.32 -12.07 5.78
CA GLU A 55 -7.05 -12.40 6.42
C GLU A 55 -6.10 -11.19 6.55
N LEU A 56 -6.49 -10.01 6.04
CA LEU A 56 -5.66 -8.80 6.11
C LEU A 56 -5.70 -8.21 7.53
N SER A 57 -4.75 -8.62 8.37
CA SER A 57 -4.64 -8.16 9.75
C SER A 57 -4.05 -6.75 9.89
N SER A 58 -4.24 -6.13 11.06
CA SER A 58 -3.58 -4.86 11.41
C SER A 58 -2.05 -4.95 11.36
N LYS A 59 -1.47 -6.14 11.59
CA LYS A 59 -0.02 -6.37 11.44
C LYS A 59 0.41 -6.24 9.98
N HIS A 60 -0.37 -6.81 9.05
CA HIS A 60 -0.10 -6.69 7.61
C HIS A 60 -0.19 -5.24 7.15
N LEU A 61 -1.23 -4.52 7.58
CA LEU A 61 -1.39 -3.09 7.27
C LEU A 61 -0.24 -2.25 7.80
N LYS A 62 0.17 -2.47 9.06
CA LYS A 62 1.31 -1.79 9.66
C LYS A 62 2.59 -2.05 8.87
N GLN A 63 2.85 -3.30 8.51
CA GLN A 63 4.04 -3.69 7.75
C GLN A 63 4.06 -3.04 6.35
N LEU A 64 2.92 -3.01 5.66
CA LEU A 64 2.83 -2.34 4.34
C LEU A 64 3.03 -0.83 4.47
N THR A 65 2.48 -0.20 5.50
CA THR A 65 2.75 1.22 5.79
C THR A 65 4.24 1.45 6.01
N GLU A 66 4.90 0.66 6.87
CA GLU A 66 6.34 0.79 7.11
C GLU A 66 7.18 0.58 5.82
N MET A 67 6.75 -0.34 4.95
CA MET A 67 7.39 -0.54 3.63
C MET A 67 7.21 0.69 2.73
N ILE A 68 6.01 1.27 2.65
CA ILE A 68 5.76 2.51 1.89
C ILE A 68 6.62 3.66 2.41
N PHE A 69 6.82 3.76 3.72
CA PHE A 69 7.56 4.86 4.33
C PHE A 69 9.00 4.54 4.69
N CYS A 70 9.56 3.43 4.18
CA CYS A 70 10.89 2.94 4.56
C CYS A 70 12.00 3.99 4.40
N GLY A 71 11.95 4.84 3.38
CA GLY A 71 12.95 5.89 3.15
C GLY A 71 12.85 7.10 4.07
N SER A 72 11.69 7.30 4.71
CA SER A 72 11.42 8.41 5.63
C SER A 72 11.55 8.00 7.10
N LEU A 73 11.61 6.70 7.39
CA LEU A 73 11.73 6.14 8.73
C LEU A 73 13.20 5.81 9.02
N GLU A 74 13.85 6.59 9.88
CA GLU A 74 15.30 6.53 10.20
C GLU A 74 15.83 5.15 10.65
N ARG A 75 14.96 4.17 10.95
CA ARG A 75 15.34 2.83 11.45
C ARG A 75 14.41 1.70 10.96
N SER A 76 13.97 1.74 9.71
CA SER A 76 13.09 0.69 9.21
C SER A 76 13.88 -0.55 8.76
N THR A 77 13.87 -1.61 9.58
CA THR A 77 14.33 -2.97 9.19
C THR A 77 13.20 -3.73 8.48
N VAL A 78 12.50 -3.08 7.56
CA VAL A 78 11.42 -3.73 6.82
C VAL A 78 11.99 -4.72 5.80
N PRO A 79 11.33 -5.86 5.60
CA PRO A 79 11.77 -6.82 4.61
C PRO A 79 11.59 -6.25 3.20
N ASN A 80 12.47 -6.63 2.28
CA ASN A 80 12.36 -6.25 0.87
C ASN A 80 11.11 -6.81 0.18
N ALA A 81 10.54 -7.89 0.72
CA ALA A 81 9.28 -8.46 0.25
C ALA A 81 8.53 -9.18 1.38
N VAL A 82 7.21 -9.26 1.26
CA VAL A 82 6.34 -10.01 2.16
C VAL A 82 5.19 -10.64 1.36
N ASP A 83 4.88 -11.89 1.67
CA ASP A 83 3.67 -12.54 1.17
C ASP A 83 2.49 -12.18 2.07
N LEU A 84 1.43 -11.70 1.45
CA LEU A 84 0.18 -11.30 2.06
C LEU A 84 -0.91 -12.33 1.75
N PRO A 85 -1.98 -12.33 2.55
CA PRO A 85 -3.14 -13.16 2.28
C PRO A 85 -3.73 -12.97 0.89
N GLY A 86 -4.36 -14.02 0.38
CA GLY A 86 -4.92 -14.03 -0.97
C GLY A 86 -3.87 -14.16 -2.08
N GLY A 87 -2.67 -14.64 -1.76
CA GLY A 87 -1.59 -14.84 -2.73
C GLY A 87 -0.92 -13.56 -3.20
N ILE A 88 -1.11 -12.44 -2.48
CA ILE A 88 -0.55 -11.15 -2.89
C ILE A 88 0.90 -11.05 -2.43
N HIS A 89 1.82 -10.89 -3.36
CA HIS A 89 3.21 -10.63 -3.08
C HIS A 89 3.47 -9.12 -3.06
N ALA A 90 3.97 -8.61 -1.94
CA ALA A 90 4.37 -7.22 -1.78
C ALA A 90 5.89 -7.11 -1.82
N ARG A 91 6.43 -6.19 -2.64
CA ARG A 91 7.88 -6.02 -2.83
C ARG A 91 8.28 -4.55 -2.87
N LEU A 92 9.33 -4.21 -2.15
CA LEU A 92 9.97 -2.90 -2.25
C LEU A 92 10.77 -2.78 -3.55
N THR A 93 10.56 -1.65 -4.22
CA THR A 93 11.25 -1.24 -5.45
C THR A 93 11.85 0.14 -5.25
N SER A 94 12.70 0.58 -6.19
CA SER A 94 13.27 1.93 -6.16
C SER A 94 12.24 3.06 -6.31
N LYS A 95 11.03 2.75 -6.79
CA LYS A 95 9.93 3.72 -6.97
C LYS A 95 8.89 3.67 -5.86
N GLY A 96 8.83 2.53 -5.16
CA GLY A 96 7.93 2.33 -4.03
C GLY A 96 7.49 0.88 -3.85
N LEU A 97 6.28 0.68 -3.33
CA LEU A 97 5.76 -0.64 -3.00
C LEU A 97 5.00 -1.24 -4.18
N SER A 98 5.48 -2.36 -4.68
CA SER A 98 4.83 -3.19 -5.69
C SER A 98 3.94 -4.23 -5.01
N LEU A 99 2.73 -4.45 -5.54
CA LEU A 99 1.77 -5.47 -5.12
C LEU A 99 1.31 -6.27 -6.34
N GLN A 100 1.44 -7.60 -6.28
CA GLN A 100 1.07 -8.49 -7.38
C GLN A 100 0.42 -9.76 -6.85
N VAL A 101 -0.62 -10.24 -7.53
CA VAL A 101 -1.20 -11.57 -7.23
C VAL A 101 -0.28 -12.62 -7.86
N LYS A 102 0.18 -13.58 -7.06
CA LYS A 102 0.91 -14.76 -7.53
C LYS A 102 0.01 -15.73 -8.29
#